data_AF-A0A832GDJ5-F1
#
_entry.id   AF-A0A832GDJ5-F1
#
_cell.length_a   1.000
_cell.length_b   1.000
_cell.length_c   1.000
_cell.angle_alpha   90.00
_cell.angle_beta   90.00
_cell.angle_gamma   90.00
#
_symmetry.space_group_name_H-M   'P 1'
#
loop_
_entity.id
_entity.type
_entity.pdbx_description
1 polymer ?
#
loop_
_entity_poly.entity_id
_entity_poly.type
_entity_poly.pdbx_seq_one_letter_code
_entity_poly.pdbx_strand_id
1 'polypeptide(L)'
;MVLDRYQYGYDAAGNRVWKMNMVARDAQRPLDELYEYDDLARLVAARRGLLSTSPSLSLASVGFEQAWGLDALGNFSEFDEDAGGNGWDLEQQRTVNPANEITGIDQGQGQPAWITPQYDAAGNM
;
A
#
# COMPACT_ATOMS: atom_id res chain seq x y z
N MET A 1 5.71 -0.14 -31.21
CA MET A 1 5.54 0.43 -29.86
C MET A 1 4.22 -0.09 -29.33
N VAL A 2 4.21 -0.76 -28.18
CA VAL A 2 2.96 -1.10 -27.50
C VAL A 2 2.66 0.06 -26.56
N LEU A 3 1.48 0.64 -26.66
CA LEU A 3 1.00 1.68 -25.76
C LEU A 3 0.18 1.03 -24.66
N ASP A 4 0.39 1.41 -23.41
CA ASP A 4 -0.49 0.99 -22.32
C ASP A 4 -1.91 1.56 -22.51
N ARG A 5 -2.90 0.82 -22.01
CA ARG A 5 -4.30 1.25 -21.94
C ARG A 5 -4.84 0.95 -20.56
N TYR A 6 -5.35 1.96 -19.88
CA TYR A 6 -5.84 1.83 -18.51
C TYR A 6 -7.34 2.04 -18.40
N GLN A 7 -7.97 1.29 -17.49
CA GLN A 7 -9.31 1.57 -16.98
C GLN A 7 -9.24 1.77 -15.46
N TYR A 8 -10.20 2.51 -14.92
CA TYR A 8 -10.26 2.86 -13.50
C TYR A 8 -11.68 2.70 -12.98
N GLY A 9 -11.81 2.25 -11.75
CA GLY A 9 -13.05 2.29 -10.99
C GLY A 9 -12.93 3.18 -9.79
N TYR A 10 -14.03 3.85 -9.45
CA TYR A 10 -14.10 4.77 -8.33
C TYR A 10 -15.27 4.41 -7.42
N ASP A 11 -15.13 4.69 -6.13
CA ASP A 11 -16.27 4.71 -5.20
C ASP A 11 -17.09 6.00 -5.37
N ALA A 12 -18.16 6.15 -4.56
CA ALA A 12 -19.02 7.32 -4.61
C ALA A 12 -18.34 8.62 -4.12
N ALA A 13 -17.26 8.51 -3.34
CA ALA A 13 -16.48 9.65 -2.86
C ALA A 13 -15.40 10.08 -3.88
N GLY A 14 -15.19 9.29 -4.94
CA GLY A 14 -14.19 9.54 -5.98
C GLY A 14 -12.83 8.94 -5.68
N ASN A 15 -12.70 8.06 -4.68
CA ASN A 15 -11.48 7.30 -4.44
C ASN A 15 -11.35 6.21 -5.50
N ARG A 16 -10.13 6.00 -6.01
CA ARG A 16 -9.88 4.95 -7.00
C ARG A 16 -9.83 3.60 -6.32
N VAL A 17 -10.83 2.74 -6.53
CA VAL A 17 -10.88 1.39 -5.94
C VAL A 17 -10.14 0.34 -6.76
N TRP A 18 -9.99 0.53 -8.07
CA TRP A 18 -9.16 -0.33 -8.90
C TRP A 18 -8.58 0.39 -10.12
N LYS A 19 -7.49 -0.14 -10.65
CA LYS A 19 -6.85 0.23 -11.91
C LYS A 19 -6.55 -1.05 -12.69
N MET A 20 -6.93 -1.08 -13.95
CA MET A 20 -6.69 -2.23 -14.83
C MET A 20 -5.77 -1.82 -15.97
N ASN A 21 -4.65 -2.52 -16.17
CA ASN A 21 -3.86 -2.37 -17.39
C ASN A 21 -4.39 -3.37 -18.41
N MET A 22 -5.20 -2.87 -19.35
CA MET A 22 -5.88 -3.70 -20.35
C MET A 22 -4.90 -4.49 -21.21
N VAL A 23 -3.76 -3.90 -21.58
CA VAL A 23 -2.77 -4.57 -22.43
C VAL A 23 -2.04 -5.67 -21.66
N ALA A 24 -1.68 -5.38 -20.41
CA ALA A 24 -1.09 -6.38 -19.52
C ALA A 24 -2.07 -7.52 -19.25
N ARG A 25 -3.35 -7.21 -19.00
CA ARG A 25 -4.42 -8.17 -18.76
C ARG A 25 -4.71 -9.06 -19.96
N ASP A 26 -4.77 -8.50 -21.17
CA ASP A 26 -4.90 -9.27 -22.41
C ASP A 26 -3.73 -10.26 -22.57
N ALA A 27 -2.55 -9.90 -22.07
CA ALA A 27 -1.36 -10.76 -21.99
C ALA A 27 -1.26 -11.58 -20.67
N GLN A 28 -2.30 -11.61 -19.85
CA GLN A 28 -2.37 -12.31 -18.55
C GLN A 28 -1.21 -11.96 -17.60
N ARG A 29 -0.81 -10.69 -17.57
CA ARG A 29 0.20 -10.16 -16.65
C ARG A 29 -0.47 -9.54 -15.43
N PRO A 30 -0.04 -9.85 -14.20
CA PRO A 30 -0.67 -9.39 -12.96
C PRO A 30 -0.24 -7.95 -12.61
N LEU A 31 -0.66 -6.99 -13.43
CA LEU A 31 -0.37 -5.56 -13.27
C LEU A 31 -1.62 -4.72 -13.04
N ASP A 32 -2.74 -5.36 -12.70
CA ASP A 32 -3.92 -4.67 -12.19
C ASP A 32 -3.69 -4.29 -10.72
N GLU A 33 -4.32 -3.22 -10.25
CA GLU A 33 -4.19 -2.71 -8.89
C GLU A 33 -5.58 -2.59 -8.24
N LEU A 34 -5.67 -2.93 -6.96
CA LEU A 34 -6.86 -2.84 -6.09
C LEU A 34 -6.50 -2.01 -4.86
N TYR A 35 -7.39 -1.12 -4.44
CA TYR A 35 -7.14 -0.20 -3.33
C TYR A 35 -8.29 -0.22 -2.32
N GLU A 36 -7.94 -0.08 -1.05
CA GLU A 36 -8.87 0.06 0.05
C GLU A 36 -8.60 1.34 0.82
N TYR A 37 -9.68 1.95 1.31
CA TYR A 37 -9.67 3.21 2.03
C TYR A 37 -10.40 3.05 3.35
N ASP A 38 -9.98 3.80 4.36
CA ASP A 38 -10.77 3.96 5.58
C ASP A 38 -11.94 4.95 5.39
N ASP A 39 -12.75 5.13 6.43
CA ASP A 39 -13.91 6.03 6.42
C ASP A 39 -13.56 7.51 6.19
N LEU A 40 -12.28 7.89 6.34
CA LEU A 40 -11.77 9.24 6.08
C LEU A 40 -11.17 9.36 4.67
N ALA A 41 -11.37 8.37 3.80
CA ALA A 41 -10.82 8.31 2.45
C ALA A 41 -9.28 8.29 2.40
N ARG A 42 -8.63 7.73 3.44
CA ARG A 42 -7.18 7.52 3.47
C ARG A 42 -6.87 6.10 3.00
N LEU A 43 -5.85 5.94 2.16
CA LEU A 43 -5.43 4.64 1.64
C LEU A 43 -4.89 3.75 2.78
N VAL A 44 -5.45 2.55 2.92
CA VAL A 44 -5.03 1.57 3.96
C VAL A 44 -4.56 0.24 3.38
N ALA A 45 -4.88 -0.06 2.12
CA ALA A 45 -4.28 -1.18 1.41
C ALA A 45 -4.16 -0.92 -0.09
N ALA A 46 -3.10 -1.43 -0.70
CA ALA A 46 -2.87 -1.44 -2.13
C ALA A 46 -2.32 -2.81 -2.54
N ARG A 47 -3.03 -3.48 -3.45
CA ARG A 47 -2.63 -4.80 -3.96
C ARG A 47 -2.44 -4.72 -5.46
N ARG A 48 -1.41 -5.39 -5.97
CA ARG A 48 -1.17 -5.56 -7.40
C ARG A 48 -1.21 -7.04 -7.78
N GLY A 49 -1.92 -7.33 -8.86
CA GLY A 49 -2.29 -8.69 -9.21
C GLY A 49 -3.08 -8.77 -10.52
N LEU A 50 -3.90 -9.82 -10.64
CA LEU A 50 -4.85 -9.96 -11.75
C LEU A 50 -6.29 -9.86 -11.22
N LEU A 51 -7.10 -8.90 -11.68
CA LEU A 51 -8.49 -8.78 -11.21
C LEU A 51 -9.36 -9.95 -11.72
N SER A 52 -10.18 -10.55 -10.85
CA SER A 52 -10.90 -11.81 -11.12
C SER A 52 -11.96 -11.71 -12.23
N THR A 53 -12.68 -10.59 -12.33
CA THR A 53 -13.60 -10.23 -13.42
C THR A 53 -13.44 -8.74 -13.75
N SER A 54 -13.99 -8.28 -14.88
CA SER A 54 -14.04 -6.85 -15.20
C SER A 54 -15.48 -6.35 -15.17
N PRO A 55 -15.83 -5.37 -14.32
CA PRO A 55 -15.08 -4.86 -13.16
C PRO A 55 -15.15 -5.82 -11.95
N SER A 56 -14.09 -5.89 -11.14
CA SER A 56 -14.04 -6.68 -9.91
C SER A 56 -13.37 -5.89 -8.79
N LEU A 57 -13.80 -6.18 -7.56
CA LEU A 57 -13.17 -5.70 -6.31
C LEU A 57 -12.34 -6.82 -5.66
N SER A 58 -11.89 -7.81 -6.44
CA SER A 58 -11.04 -8.90 -5.97
C SER A 58 -9.98 -9.30 -6.99
N LEU A 59 -8.86 -9.80 -6.47
CA LEU A 59 -7.76 -10.33 -7.27
C LEU A 59 -7.82 -11.86 -7.32
N ALA A 60 -7.58 -12.44 -8.50
CA ALA A 60 -7.38 -13.87 -8.71
C ALA A 60 -5.97 -14.32 -8.29
N SER A 61 -5.01 -13.40 -8.27
CA SER A 61 -3.69 -13.58 -7.71
C SER A 61 -3.17 -12.25 -7.19
N VAL A 62 -2.45 -12.27 -6.07
CA VAL A 62 -1.71 -11.13 -5.52
C VAL A 62 -0.24 -11.41 -5.77
N GLY A 63 0.46 -10.48 -6.41
CA GLY A 63 1.91 -10.57 -6.60
C GLY A 63 2.67 -9.46 -5.87
N PHE A 64 1.95 -8.53 -5.27
CA PHE A 64 2.48 -7.47 -4.42
C PHE A 64 1.35 -6.87 -3.58
N GLU A 65 1.57 -6.61 -2.30
CA GLU A 65 0.62 -5.97 -1.41
C GLU A 65 1.35 -5.01 -0.46
N GLN A 66 0.72 -3.88 -0.17
CA GLN A 66 1.10 -2.96 0.88
C GLN A 66 -0.11 -2.67 1.74
N ALA A 67 0.09 -2.61 3.06
CA ALA A 67 -0.91 -2.23 4.04
C ALA A 67 -0.38 -1.10 4.93
N TRP A 68 -1.27 -0.17 5.31
CA TRP A 68 -0.96 0.95 6.18
C TRP A 68 -1.92 1.00 7.36
N GLY A 69 -1.37 0.87 8.56
CA GLY A 69 -2.08 1.24 9.79
C GLY A 69 -1.87 2.72 10.08
N LEU A 70 -2.97 3.45 10.23
CA LEU A 70 -2.97 4.89 10.45
C LEU A 70 -3.42 5.20 11.87
N ASP A 71 -2.70 6.08 12.55
CA ASP A 71 -3.18 6.65 13.81
C ASP A 71 -4.30 7.69 13.58
N ALA A 72 -4.83 8.23 14.68
CA ALA A 72 -5.90 9.22 14.63
C ALA A 72 -5.50 10.55 13.95
N LEU A 73 -4.19 10.84 13.86
CA LEU A 73 -3.65 12.03 13.19
C LEU A 73 -3.26 11.73 11.72
N GLY A 74 -3.27 10.46 11.32
CA GLY A 74 -2.90 10.00 9.98
C GLY A 74 -1.43 9.68 9.79
N ASN A 75 -0.65 9.60 10.87
CA ASN A 75 0.71 9.06 10.77
C ASN A 75 0.64 7.56 10.48
N PHE A 76 1.61 7.06 9.72
CA PHE A 76 1.76 5.63 9.46
C PHE A 76 2.32 4.98 10.73
N SER A 77 1.47 4.40 11.57
CA SER A 77 1.89 3.66 12.76
C SER A 77 2.32 2.23 12.40
N GLU A 78 1.81 1.71 11.28
CA GLU A 78 2.14 0.38 10.77
C GLU A 78 2.31 0.43 9.25
N PHE A 79 3.28 -0.30 8.73
CA PHE A 79 3.49 -0.49 7.31
C PHE A 79 3.98 -1.91 7.03
N ASP A 80 3.20 -2.65 6.25
CA ASP A 80 3.55 -3.99 5.82
C ASP A 80 3.62 -4.07 4.30
N GLU A 81 4.56 -4.87 3.79
CA GLU A 81 4.71 -5.14 2.37
C GLU A 81 4.93 -6.64 2.14
N ASP A 82 4.19 -7.20 1.19
CA ASP A 82 4.36 -8.55 0.65
C ASP A 82 4.77 -8.41 -0.82
N ALA A 83 5.96 -8.89 -1.16
CA ALA A 83 6.54 -8.91 -2.49
C ALA A 83 6.53 -10.32 -3.11
N GLY A 84 5.47 -11.09 -2.91
CA GLY A 84 5.31 -12.40 -3.55
C GLY A 84 3.93 -13.04 -3.46
N GLY A 85 3.00 -12.47 -2.70
CA GLY A 85 1.68 -13.05 -2.40
C GLY A 85 1.75 -14.22 -1.42
N ASN A 86 2.78 -14.27 -0.58
CA ASN A 86 3.09 -15.40 0.32
C ASN A 86 3.31 -14.97 1.77
N GLY A 87 2.87 -13.77 2.15
CA GLY A 87 2.99 -13.20 3.49
C GLY A 87 3.91 -11.97 3.53
N TRP A 88 3.91 -11.26 4.65
CA TRP A 88 4.68 -10.04 4.79
C TRP A 88 6.19 -10.30 4.73
N ASP A 89 6.85 -9.67 3.76
CA ASP A 89 8.31 -9.67 3.61
C ASP A 89 8.95 -8.54 4.44
N LEU A 90 8.19 -7.48 4.67
CA LEU A 90 8.55 -6.34 5.50
C LEU A 90 7.36 -5.97 6.39
N GLU A 91 7.62 -5.80 7.67
CA GLU A 91 6.67 -5.33 8.67
C GLU A 91 7.35 -4.24 9.49
N GLN A 92 6.68 -3.10 9.63
CA GLN A 92 7.18 -1.97 10.41
C GLN A 92 6.11 -1.49 11.38
N GLN A 93 6.50 -1.28 12.64
CA GLN A 93 5.71 -0.53 13.61
C GLN A 93 6.45 0.77 13.92
N ARG A 94 5.76 1.90 13.86
CA ARG A 94 6.38 3.22 14.02
C ARG A 94 5.80 3.93 15.23
N THR A 95 6.69 4.52 16.02
CA THR A 95 6.31 5.41 17.12
C THR A 95 6.58 6.85 16.74
N VAL A 96 5.74 7.77 17.20
CA VAL A 96 5.88 9.20 16.95
C VAL A 96 5.85 10.01 18.24
N ASN A 97 6.50 11.18 18.23
CA ASN A 97 6.39 12.16 19.30
C ASN A 97 5.15 13.09 19.10
N PRO A 98 4.86 14.01 20.04
CA PRO A 98 3.75 14.96 19.89
C PRO A 98 3.86 15.94 18.70
N ALA A 99 5.03 16.04 18.05
CA ALA A 99 5.25 16.82 16.84
C ALA A 99 5.05 16.01 15.54
N ASN A 100 4.61 14.76 15.64
CA ASN A 100 4.46 13.79 14.53
C ASN A 100 5.78 13.35 13.88
N GLU A 101 6.89 13.46 14.60
CA GLU A 101 8.20 12.95 14.15
C GLU A 101 8.35 11.49 14.56
N ILE A 102 8.84 10.64 13.65
CA ILE A 102 9.07 9.21 13.92
C ILE A 102 10.23 9.03 14.90
N THR A 103 9.95 8.53 16.10
CA THR A 103 10.93 8.28 17.17
C THR A 103 11.44 6.85 17.24
N GLY A 104 10.87 5.95 16.43
CA GLY A 104 11.26 4.55 16.41
C GLY A 104 10.57 3.81 15.26
N ILE A 105 11.28 2.82 14.71
CA ILE A 105 10.76 1.88 13.72
C ILE A 105 11.17 0.50 14.23
N ASP A 106 10.20 -0.25 14.73
CA ASP A 106 10.35 -1.66 15.07
C ASP A 106 10.05 -2.52 13.85
N GLN A 107 10.70 -3.69 13.79
CA GLN A 107 10.59 -4.64 12.69
C GLN A 107 9.80 -5.89 13.05
N GLY A 108 9.27 -6.57 12.03
CA GLY A 108 8.72 -7.92 12.17
C GLY A 108 9.73 -8.96 12.67
N GLN A 109 9.24 -10.11 13.14
CA GLN A 109 10.10 -11.15 13.67
C GLN A 109 11.06 -11.69 12.60
N GLY A 110 12.36 -11.73 12.91
CA GLY A 110 13.38 -12.22 11.99
C GLY A 110 13.75 -11.25 10.86
N GLN A 111 13.16 -10.04 10.83
CA GLN A 111 13.54 -9.00 9.88
C GLN A 111 14.69 -8.13 10.42
N PRO A 112 15.46 -7.43 9.55
CA PRO A 112 16.51 -6.53 9.98
C PRO A 112 16.00 -5.36 10.81
N ALA A 113 16.78 -4.94 11.81
CA ALA A 113 16.47 -3.75 12.60
C ALA A 113 16.63 -2.46 11.78
N TRP A 114 15.79 -1.47 12.09
CA TRP A 114 15.83 -0.16 11.45
C TRP A 114 16.65 0.83 12.26
N ILE A 115 17.20 1.83 11.57
CA ILE A 115 17.79 2.99 12.26
C ILE A 115 16.66 3.88 12.79
N THR A 116 16.82 4.36 14.02
CA THR A 116 15.92 5.37 14.58
C THR A 116 16.18 6.72 13.90
N PRO A 117 15.19 7.32 13.21
CA PRO A 117 15.35 8.66 12.66
C PRO A 117 15.68 9.67 13.76
N GLN A 118 16.48 10.67 13.43
CA GLN A 118 16.81 11.79 14.32
C GLN A 118 16.35 13.07 13.64
N TYR A 119 16.04 14.10 14.42
CA TYR A 119 15.59 15.38 13.90
C TYR A 119 16.34 16.52 14.56
N ASP A 120 16.62 17.57 13.80
CA ASP A 120 17.10 18.82 14.35
C ASP A 120 15.96 19.61 15.03
N ALA A 121 16.29 20.73 15.68
CA ALA A 121 15.29 21.56 16.36
C ALA A 121 14.26 22.22 15.43
N ALA A 122 14.47 22.16 14.10
CA ALA A 122 13.54 22.63 13.10
C ALA A 122 12.68 21.49 12.50
N GLY A 123 12.87 20.25 12.95
CA GLY A 123 12.15 19.07 12.48
C GLY A 123 12.70 18.47 11.17
N ASN A 124 13.94 18.77 10.79
CA ASN A 124 14.59 18.12 9.64
C ASN A 124 15.25 16.81 10.06
N MET A 125 15.03 15.75 9.27
CA MET A 125 15.63 14.41 9.45
C MET A 125 17.07 14.32 8.91
#